data_AF-A0A6G7X5E8-F1
#
_entry.id   AF-A0A6G7X5E8-F1
#
_cell.length_a   1.000
_cell.length_b   1.000
_cell.length_c   1.000
_cell.angle_alpha   90.00
_cell.angle_beta   90.00
_cell.angle_gamma   90.00
#
_symmetry.space_group_name_H-M   'P 1'
#
loop_
_entity.id
_entity.type
_entity.pdbx_description
1 polymer ?
#
loop_
_entity_poly.entity_id
_entity_poly.type
_entity_poly.pdbx_seq_one_letter_code
_entity_poly.pdbx_strand_id
1 'polypeptide(L)'
;MKKVKIFLAVFVVLLAIVVGGGIYMFGVSLDRKVTPTDEEDAYAFLYDHDPNLKLWVDSLRRESALRDTFIVADDGSKLHALYVRSAIESPNTALIIHGYTDNSIRMLMIGHLYNKEMNYNILLPDLRAHGKSDGEYIQMGWKDRLDILKWIDVSKGIYGDTTNMVIHGISMGAATTMMTSGEDLPENIKCFVEDCGYTSVWDEFKHKLKDEYGLPAFPILPVTSLYTQMKVDWNFKEASSLEQIKKSKLPMFFIHGDKDTYVPTWMVNKLYEAKQGDKELWVVPNVEHANAYWDCTDEYVTKTNNFVSKYIN
;
A
#
# COMPACT_ATOMS: atom_id res chain seq x y z
N MET A 1 -8.15 44.15 -32.21
CA MET A 1 -9.22 43.73 -31.27
C MET A 1 -9.81 42.35 -31.59
N LYS A 2 -10.29 42.05 -32.81
CA LYS A 2 -10.91 40.74 -33.15
C LYS A 2 -9.97 39.53 -32.94
N LYS A 3 -8.71 39.62 -33.38
CA LYS A 3 -7.70 38.56 -33.19
C LYS A 3 -7.41 38.27 -31.71
N VAL A 4 -7.35 39.32 -30.88
CA VAL A 4 -7.15 39.20 -29.42
C VAL A 4 -8.33 38.50 -28.76
N LYS A 5 -9.58 38.82 -29.15
CA LYS A 5 -10.77 38.15 -28.63
C LYS A 5 -10.82 36.66 -28.99
N ILE A 6 -10.43 36.32 -30.22
CA ILE A 6 -10.36 34.91 -30.67
C ILE A 6 -9.28 34.16 -29.89
N PHE A 7 -8.08 34.75 -29.75
CA PHE A 7 -7.01 34.15 -28.96
C PHE A 7 -7.43 33.90 -27.51
N LEU A 8 -8.05 34.88 -26.85
CA LEU A 8 -8.53 34.75 -25.48
C LEU A 8 -9.60 33.65 -25.36
N ALA A 9 -10.53 33.57 -26.31
CA ALA A 9 -11.55 32.53 -26.32
C ALA A 9 -10.93 31.13 -26.44
N VAL A 10 -9.97 30.95 -27.37
CA VAL A 10 -9.25 29.69 -27.54
C VAL A 10 -8.46 29.34 -26.27
N PHE A 11 -7.77 30.31 -25.67
CA PHE A 11 -7.02 30.11 -24.43
C PHE A 11 -7.93 29.67 -23.28
N VAL A 12 -9.09 30.30 -23.11
CA VAL A 12 -10.07 29.93 -22.07
C VAL A 12 -10.60 28.52 -22.29
N VAL A 13 -10.91 28.14 -23.54
CA VAL A 13 -11.35 26.78 -23.86
C VAL A 13 -10.26 25.75 -23.55
N LEU A 14 -9.02 26.01 -23.95
CA LEU A 14 -7.90 25.11 -23.64
C LEU A 14 -7.67 24.97 -22.14
N LEU A 15 -7.74 26.08 -21.39
CA LEU A 15 -7.65 26.06 -19.94
C LEU A 15 -8.77 25.24 -19.31
N ALA A 16 -10.01 25.42 -19.78
CA ALA A 16 -11.16 24.65 -19.29
C ALA A 16 -11.01 23.14 -19.57
N ILE A 17 -10.47 22.75 -20.72
CA ILE A 17 -10.19 21.35 -21.05
C ILE A 17 -9.14 20.78 -20.10
N VAL A 18 -8.05 21.52 -19.85
CA VAL A 18 -6.98 21.06 -18.94
C VAL A 18 -7.49 20.94 -17.50
N VAL A 19 -8.24 21.93 -17.02
CA VAL A 19 -8.87 21.90 -15.69
C VAL A 19 -9.85 20.75 -15.57
N GLY A 20 -10.73 20.59 -16.55
CA GLY A 20 -11.68 19.47 -16.61
C GLY A 20 -10.98 18.12 -16.64
N GLY A 21 -9.92 17.98 -17.43
CA GLY A 21 -9.11 16.77 -17.52
C GLY A 21 -8.41 16.42 -16.21
N GLY A 22 -7.87 17.43 -15.50
CA GLY A 22 -7.25 17.21 -14.19
C GLY A 22 -8.27 16.81 -13.11
N ILE A 23 -9.45 17.43 -13.09
CA ILE A 23 -10.54 17.04 -12.18
C ILE A 23 -11.05 15.64 -12.49
N TYR A 24 -11.19 15.30 -13.78
CA TYR A 24 -11.57 13.96 -14.22
C TYR A 24 -10.55 12.92 -13.78
N MET A 25 -9.26 13.19 -13.99
CA MET A 25 -8.16 12.32 -13.54
C MET A 25 -8.22 12.09 -12.03
N PHE A 26 -8.44 13.15 -11.23
CA PHE A 26 -8.62 13.01 -9.78
C PHE A 26 -9.75 12.03 -9.44
N GLY A 27 -10.90 12.16 -10.11
CA GLY A 27 -12.04 11.27 -9.88
C GLY A 27 -11.73 9.81 -10.21
N VAL A 28 -11.12 9.52 -11.36
CA VAL A 28 -10.83 8.14 -11.77
C VAL A 28 -9.67 7.50 -11.00
N SER A 29 -8.76 8.31 -10.45
CA SER A 29 -7.57 7.81 -9.76
C SER A 29 -7.69 7.77 -8.23
N LEU A 30 -8.64 8.51 -7.63
CA LEU A 30 -8.71 8.63 -6.18
C LEU A 30 -10.12 8.48 -5.60
N ASP A 31 -11.20 8.51 -6.37
CA ASP A 31 -12.57 8.36 -5.81
C ASP A 31 -12.81 6.92 -5.33
N ARG A 32 -13.34 6.76 -4.11
CA ARG A 32 -13.74 5.46 -3.53
C ARG A 32 -14.66 4.65 -4.44
N LYS A 33 -15.46 5.29 -5.30
CA LYS A 33 -16.38 4.56 -6.18
C LYS A 33 -15.66 3.67 -7.19
N VAL A 34 -14.36 3.85 -7.35
CA VAL A 34 -13.49 2.99 -8.15
C VAL A 34 -13.17 1.67 -7.42
N THR A 35 -13.44 1.55 -6.10
CA THR A 35 -12.80 0.55 -5.21
C THR A 35 -13.68 -0.31 -4.29
N PRO A 36 -14.92 -0.72 -4.62
CA PRO A 36 -15.51 -1.81 -3.86
C PRO A 36 -15.02 -3.15 -4.43
N THR A 37 -13.86 -3.64 -3.98
CA THR A 37 -13.72 -5.11 -3.88
C THR A 37 -14.61 -5.52 -2.72
N ASP A 38 -15.78 -6.05 -3.06
CA ASP A 38 -16.65 -6.64 -2.05
C ASP A 38 -15.92 -7.80 -1.36
N GLU A 39 -16.28 -8.07 -0.10
CA GLU A 39 -15.62 -9.10 0.68
C GLU A 39 -15.78 -10.48 0.02
N GLU A 40 -16.92 -10.76 -0.62
CA GLU A 40 -17.15 -12.03 -1.32
C GLU A 40 -16.18 -12.22 -2.48
N ASP A 41 -15.99 -11.18 -3.31
CA ASP A 41 -15.05 -11.20 -4.43
C ASP A 41 -13.59 -11.33 -3.96
N ALA A 42 -13.23 -10.67 -2.85
CA ALA A 42 -11.91 -10.78 -2.25
C ALA A 42 -11.61 -12.22 -1.81
N TYR A 43 -12.55 -12.87 -1.12
CA TYR A 43 -12.42 -14.27 -0.73
C TYR A 43 -12.40 -15.21 -1.94
N ALA A 44 -13.29 -15.00 -2.91
CA ALA A 44 -13.35 -15.82 -4.12
C ALA A 44 -12.01 -15.81 -4.85
N PHE A 45 -11.40 -14.63 -5.03
CA PHE A 45 -10.08 -14.54 -5.65
C PHE A 45 -9.02 -15.34 -4.89
N LEU A 46 -8.93 -15.19 -3.57
CA LEU A 46 -7.91 -15.90 -2.79
C LEU A 46 -8.05 -17.40 -2.91
N TYR A 47 -9.28 -17.91 -2.86
CA TYR A 47 -9.55 -19.34 -2.88
C TYR A 47 -9.36 -19.95 -4.28
N ASP A 48 -9.54 -19.16 -5.33
CA ASP A 48 -9.24 -19.56 -6.70
C ASP A 48 -7.71 -19.70 -6.91
N HIS A 49 -6.92 -18.79 -6.33
CA HIS A 49 -5.45 -18.84 -6.43
C HIS A 49 -4.82 -19.91 -5.54
N ASP A 50 -5.29 -20.05 -4.30
CA ASP A 50 -4.82 -21.09 -3.38
C ASP A 50 -5.96 -21.66 -2.51
N PRO A 51 -6.46 -22.87 -2.83
CA PRO A 51 -7.48 -23.54 -2.02
C PRO A 51 -7.07 -23.79 -0.56
N ASN A 52 -5.78 -23.81 -0.23
CA ASN A 52 -5.34 -23.97 1.16
C ASN A 52 -5.67 -22.74 2.01
N LEU A 53 -5.70 -21.54 1.41
CA LEU A 53 -6.17 -20.34 2.11
C LEU A 53 -7.62 -20.48 2.55
N LYS A 54 -8.45 -21.17 1.75
CA LYS A 54 -9.84 -21.47 2.16
C LYS A 54 -9.88 -22.34 3.41
N LEU A 55 -9.11 -23.42 3.43
CA LEU A 55 -9.05 -24.32 4.58
C LEU A 55 -8.57 -23.60 5.84
N TRP A 56 -7.57 -22.73 5.69
CA TRP A 56 -7.07 -21.92 6.80
C TRP A 56 -8.11 -20.91 7.29
N VAL A 57 -8.72 -20.12 6.41
CA VAL A 57 -9.74 -19.12 6.79
C VAL A 57 -10.97 -19.79 7.42
N ASP A 58 -11.44 -20.91 6.87
CA ASP A 58 -12.55 -21.68 7.45
C ASP A 58 -12.20 -22.16 8.87
N SER A 59 -10.94 -22.58 9.10
CA SER A 59 -10.48 -22.95 10.44
C SER A 59 -10.48 -21.75 11.40
N LEU A 60 -10.01 -20.58 10.96
CA LEU A 60 -10.02 -19.37 11.79
C LEU A 60 -11.43 -18.91 12.15
N ARG A 61 -12.38 -19.02 11.21
CA ARG A 61 -13.80 -18.68 11.45
C ARG A 61 -14.44 -19.65 12.44
N ARG A 62 -14.20 -20.96 12.27
CA ARG A 62 -14.72 -21.99 13.18
C ARG A 62 -14.27 -21.75 14.63
N GLU A 63 -13.01 -21.38 14.82
CA GLU A 63 -12.44 -21.09 16.14
C GLU A 63 -12.65 -19.64 16.60
N SER A 64 -13.38 -18.81 15.84
CA SER A 64 -13.57 -17.37 16.12
C SER A 64 -12.23 -16.60 16.33
N ALA A 65 -11.21 -17.02 15.60
CA ALA A 65 -9.85 -16.48 15.64
C ALA A 65 -9.62 -15.35 14.62
N LEU A 66 -10.32 -15.38 13.47
CA LEU A 66 -10.38 -14.23 12.55
C LEU A 66 -11.36 -13.20 13.11
N ARG A 67 -10.82 -12.07 13.56
CA ARG A 67 -11.59 -11.01 14.22
C ARG A 67 -11.39 -9.69 13.49
N ASP A 68 -12.30 -8.76 13.73
CA ASP A 68 -12.20 -7.38 13.29
C ASP A 68 -12.20 -6.40 14.46
N THR A 69 -11.69 -5.21 14.20
CA THR A 69 -11.79 -4.07 15.12
C THR A 69 -11.90 -2.77 14.34
N PHE A 70 -12.31 -1.72 15.05
CA PHE A 70 -12.37 -0.38 14.51
C PHE A 70 -11.68 0.61 15.45
N ILE A 71 -11.04 1.62 14.86
CA ILE A 71 -10.58 2.81 15.54
C ILE A 71 -11.21 4.06 14.94
N VAL A 72 -11.08 5.18 15.64
CA VAL A 72 -11.47 6.49 15.14
C VAL A 72 -10.20 7.30 14.94
N ALA A 73 -9.98 7.76 13.71
CA ALA A 73 -8.86 8.65 13.38
C ALA A 73 -9.12 10.08 13.86
N ASP A 74 -8.11 10.95 13.78
CA ASP A 74 -8.19 12.31 14.33
C ASP A 74 -9.23 13.19 13.62
N ASP A 75 -9.56 12.87 12.37
CA ASP A 75 -10.61 13.53 11.60
C ASP A 75 -12.01 12.93 11.80
N GLY A 76 -12.16 11.99 12.74
CA GLY A 76 -13.41 11.30 13.06
C GLY A 76 -13.73 10.11 12.15
N SER A 77 -12.89 9.80 11.16
CA SER A 77 -13.10 8.65 10.27
C SER A 77 -12.98 7.34 11.04
N LYS A 78 -13.93 6.42 10.85
CA LYS A 78 -13.88 5.08 11.40
C LYS A 78 -13.01 4.18 10.51
N LEU A 79 -11.92 3.64 11.05
CA LEU A 79 -11.00 2.79 10.31
C LEU A 79 -11.11 1.34 10.80
N HIS A 80 -11.06 0.39 9.89
CA HIS A 80 -11.24 -1.05 10.15
C HIS A 80 -9.92 -1.81 10.00
N ALA A 81 -9.77 -2.90 10.76
CA ALA A 81 -8.74 -3.89 10.53
C ALA A 81 -9.22 -5.29 10.88
N LEU A 82 -8.76 -6.28 10.09
CA LEU A 82 -8.80 -7.68 10.48
C LEU A 82 -7.57 -8.03 11.31
N TYR A 83 -7.71 -8.97 12.24
CA TYR A 83 -6.58 -9.43 13.04
C TYR A 83 -6.74 -10.89 13.49
N VAL A 84 -5.61 -11.57 13.64
CA VAL A 84 -5.53 -12.98 14.06
C VAL A 84 -4.33 -13.15 14.98
N ARG A 85 -4.55 -13.78 16.14
CA ARG A 85 -3.44 -14.18 17.01
C ARG A 85 -2.69 -15.37 16.43
N SER A 86 -1.41 -15.49 16.75
CA SER A 86 -0.69 -16.74 16.54
C SER A 86 -1.35 -17.90 17.29
N ALA A 87 -1.24 -19.12 16.73
CA ALA A 87 -1.74 -20.34 17.37
C ALA A 87 -0.96 -20.70 18.64
N ILE A 88 0.26 -20.17 18.77
CA ILE A 88 1.09 -20.27 19.98
C ILE A 88 1.35 -18.87 20.53
N GLU A 89 1.76 -18.77 21.80
CA GLU A 89 2.19 -17.49 22.36
C GLU A 89 3.38 -16.94 21.56
N SER A 90 3.22 -15.74 21.00
CA SER A 90 4.20 -15.13 20.13
C SER A 90 4.31 -13.64 20.42
N PRO A 91 5.53 -13.13 20.66
CA PRO A 91 5.76 -11.69 20.80
C PRO A 91 5.79 -10.98 19.45
N ASN A 92 5.71 -11.72 18.33
CA ASN A 92 5.98 -11.17 17.02
C ASN A 92 4.67 -10.90 16.26
N THR A 93 4.58 -9.75 15.62
CA THR A 93 3.39 -9.31 14.88
C THR A 93 3.77 -8.82 13.49
N ALA A 94 2.99 -9.19 12.46
CA ALA A 94 3.06 -8.58 11.14
C ALA A 94 1.88 -7.63 10.95
N LEU A 95 2.18 -6.37 10.64
CA LEU A 95 1.18 -5.39 10.20
C LEU A 95 1.22 -5.36 8.67
N ILE A 96 0.12 -5.77 8.03
CA ILE A 96 0.09 -6.14 6.61
C ILE A 96 -0.84 -5.19 5.84
N ILE A 97 -0.31 -4.49 4.83
CA ILE A 97 -0.98 -3.38 4.16
C ILE A 97 -1.33 -3.76 2.72
N HIS A 98 -2.60 -3.58 2.36
CA HIS A 98 -3.13 -3.95 1.04
C HIS A 98 -2.82 -2.93 -0.07
N GLY A 99 -2.95 -3.39 -1.32
CA GLY A 99 -2.72 -2.61 -2.53
C GLY A 99 -3.86 -1.65 -2.91
N TYR A 100 -3.69 -1.00 -4.06
CA TYR A 100 -4.69 -0.09 -4.64
C TYR A 100 -5.96 -0.88 -5.00
N THR A 101 -7.15 -0.34 -4.70
CA THR A 101 -8.46 -0.97 -4.92
C THR A 101 -8.78 -2.21 -4.09
N ASP A 102 -7.80 -2.79 -3.40
CA ASP A 102 -7.95 -4.00 -2.57
C ASP A 102 -8.50 -3.70 -1.16
N ASN A 103 -8.53 -4.72 -0.29
CA ASN A 103 -8.88 -4.63 1.12
C ASN A 103 -8.03 -5.60 1.96
N SER A 104 -8.22 -5.59 3.28
CA SER A 104 -7.53 -6.47 4.23
C SER A 104 -7.69 -7.96 3.94
N ILE A 105 -8.83 -8.40 3.41
CA ILE A 105 -9.07 -9.80 3.03
C ILE A 105 -8.08 -10.21 1.95
N ARG A 106 -7.89 -9.38 0.92
CA ARG A 106 -6.96 -9.64 -0.18
C ARG A 106 -5.52 -9.90 0.27
N MET A 107 -5.15 -9.48 1.47
CA MET A 107 -3.82 -9.67 2.06
C MET A 107 -3.70 -10.90 2.97
N LEU A 108 -4.76 -11.71 3.10
CA LEU A 108 -4.73 -12.93 3.91
C LEU A 108 -3.70 -13.96 3.41
N MET A 109 -3.24 -13.91 2.16
CA MET A 109 -2.15 -14.77 1.69
C MET A 109 -0.81 -14.43 2.37
N ILE A 110 -0.50 -13.14 2.55
CA ILE A 110 0.65 -12.69 3.35
C ILE A 110 0.37 -12.92 4.84
N GLY A 111 -0.88 -12.77 5.28
CA GLY A 111 -1.32 -13.15 6.62
C GLY A 111 -1.05 -14.62 6.93
N HIS A 112 -1.30 -15.51 5.97
CA HIS A 112 -1.03 -16.94 6.08
C HIS A 112 0.48 -17.20 6.24
N LEU A 113 1.32 -16.58 5.39
CA LEU A 113 2.78 -16.64 5.52
C LEU A 113 3.23 -16.33 6.96
N TYR A 114 2.82 -15.19 7.52
CA TYR A 114 3.27 -14.80 8.86
C TYR A 114 2.64 -15.63 9.97
N ASN A 115 1.33 -15.91 9.91
CA ASN A 115 0.62 -16.59 10.99
C ASN A 115 0.89 -18.09 11.03
N LYS A 116 0.95 -18.75 9.87
CA LYS A 116 1.09 -20.21 9.76
C LYS A 116 2.53 -20.67 9.62
N GLU A 117 3.33 -19.98 8.82
CA GLU A 117 4.73 -20.39 8.59
C GLU A 117 5.68 -19.83 9.66
N MET A 118 5.35 -18.67 10.25
CA MET A 118 6.24 -17.97 11.18
C MET A 118 5.67 -17.85 12.61
N ASN A 119 4.42 -18.25 12.85
CA ASN A 119 3.74 -18.12 14.15
C ASN A 119 3.66 -16.66 14.65
N TYR A 120 3.49 -15.68 13.76
CA TYR A 120 3.30 -14.28 14.15
C TYR A 120 1.80 -13.99 14.34
N ASN A 121 1.49 -13.03 15.22
CA ASN A 121 0.20 -12.37 15.16
C ASN A 121 0.11 -11.54 13.87
N ILE A 122 -1.09 -11.29 13.37
CA ILE A 122 -1.27 -10.47 12.16
C ILE A 122 -2.33 -9.40 12.39
N LEU A 123 -2.10 -8.21 11.84
CA LEU A 123 -3.06 -7.10 11.77
C LEU A 123 -3.09 -6.59 10.33
N LEU A 124 -4.26 -6.58 9.71
CA LEU A 124 -4.48 -6.21 8.32
C LEU A 124 -5.48 -5.05 8.27
N PRO A 125 -5.02 -3.80 8.34
CA PRO A 125 -5.89 -2.64 8.23
C PRO A 125 -6.47 -2.50 6.82
N ASP A 126 -7.74 -2.09 6.73
CA ASP A 126 -8.26 -1.46 5.53
C ASP A 126 -7.80 0.00 5.51
N LEU A 127 -7.11 0.39 4.44
CA LEU A 127 -6.71 1.78 4.21
C LEU A 127 -7.94 2.67 3.99
N ARG A 128 -7.76 3.99 4.09
CA ARG A 128 -8.87 4.94 3.89
C ARG A 128 -9.52 4.73 2.53
N ALA A 129 -10.85 4.89 2.50
CA ALA A 129 -11.66 4.67 1.31
C ALA A 129 -11.60 3.23 0.72
N HIS A 130 -11.17 2.24 1.52
CA HIS A 130 -11.17 0.82 1.15
C HIS A 130 -11.90 -0.03 2.18
N GLY A 131 -12.37 -1.21 1.75
CA GLY A 131 -13.05 -2.18 2.60
C GLY A 131 -14.11 -1.54 3.50
N LYS A 132 -13.97 -1.77 4.81
CA LYS A 132 -14.86 -1.24 5.86
C LYS A 132 -14.37 0.06 6.49
N SER A 133 -13.22 0.59 6.07
CA SER A 133 -12.74 1.91 6.52
C SER A 133 -13.52 3.04 5.85
N ASP A 134 -13.77 4.10 6.60
CA ASP A 134 -14.33 5.34 6.11
C ASP A 134 -13.37 6.07 5.15
N GLY A 135 -13.89 7.09 4.49
CA GLY A 135 -13.16 7.94 3.55
C GLY A 135 -13.82 7.98 2.19
N GLU A 136 -13.75 9.15 1.55
CA GLU A 136 -14.27 9.38 0.19
C GLU A 136 -13.21 9.17 -0.89
N TYR A 137 -11.92 9.33 -0.52
CA TYR A 137 -10.81 9.34 -1.46
C TYR A 137 -9.65 8.47 -0.98
N ILE A 138 -9.02 7.80 -1.93
CA ILE A 138 -7.78 7.04 -1.75
C ILE A 138 -6.64 8.03 -1.47
N GLN A 139 -5.78 7.68 -0.51
CA GLN A 139 -4.73 8.58 -0.04
C GLN A 139 -3.34 8.23 -0.58
N MET A 140 -3.24 7.18 -1.39
CA MET A 140 -2.01 6.74 -2.08
C MET A 140 -0.82 6.59 -1.12
N GLY A 141 -1.07 6.02 0.06
CA GLY A 141 -0.05 5.80 1.07
C GLY A 141 0.35 7.04 1.87
N TRP A 142 0.03 8.25 1.41
CA TRP A 142 0.48 9.47 2.08
C TRP A 142 -0.26 9.66 3.40
N LYS A 143 -1.56 9.91 3.41
CA LYS A 143 -2.28 10.02 4.70
C LYS A 143 -2.42 8.68 5.41
N ASP A 144 -2.47 7.58 4.65
CA ASP A 144 -2.54 6.23 5.18
C ASP A 144 -1.39 5.92 6.15
N ARG A 145 -0.17 6.39 5.88
CA ARG A 145 1.00 6.16 6.76
C ARG A 145 0.78 6.64 8.19
N LEU A 146 -0.02 7.69 8.38
CA LEU A 146 -0.33 8.23 9.71
C LEU A 146 -1.34 7.36 10.45
N ASP A 147 -2.26 6.73 9.72
CA ASP A 147 -3.15 5.73 10.30
C ASP A 147 -2.39 4.45 10.63
N ILE A 148 -1.37 4.08 9.85
CA ILE A 148 -0.47 2.97 10.21
C ILE A 148 0.20 3.21 11.56
N LEU A 149 0.62 4.44 11.88
CA LEU A 149 1.14 4.77 13.23
C LEU A 149 0.11 4.47 14.33
N LYS A 150 -1.17 4.75 14.09
CA LYS A 150 -2.25 4.40 15.02
C LYS A 150 -2.43 2.89 15.11
N TRP A 151 -2.38 2.17 14.00
CA TRP A 151 -2.48 0.71 13.98
C TRP A 151 -1.30 0.03 14.67
N ILE A 152 -0.11 0.64 14.66
CA ILE A 152 1.03 0.19 15.46
C ILE A 152 0.71 0.24 16.95
N ASP A 153 0.09 1.32 17.44
CA ASP A 153 -0.30 1.43 18.84
C ASP A 153 -1.48 0.52 19.21
N VAL A 154 -2.43 0.33 18.31
CA VAL A 154 -3.52 -0.65 18.49
C VAL A 154 -2.96 -2.06 18.59
N SER A 155 -1.93 -2.39 17.80
CA SER A 155 -1.27 -3.70 17.84
C SER A 155 -0.69 -3.99 19.22
N LYS A 156 -0.13 -2.98 19.92
CA LYS A 156 0.33 -3.11 21.30
C LYS A 156 -0.83 -3.41 22.26
N GLY A 157 -1.97 -2.73 22.11
CA GLY A 157 -3.17 -3.00 22.91
C GLY A 157 -3.76 -4.40 22.70
N ILE A 158 -3.68 -4.93 21.48
CA ILE A 158 -4.18 -6.27 21.15
C ILE A 158 -3.17 -7.34 21.59
N TYR A 159 -1.90 -7.21 21.23
CA TYR A 159 -0.89 -8.28 21.34
C TYR A 159 0.10 -8.11 22.49
N GLY A 160 0.09 -6.96 23.18
CA GLY A 160 0.99 -6.60 24.27
C GLY A 160 2.04 -5.57 23.86
N ASP A 161 2.43 -4.71 24.81
CA ASP A 161 3.35 -3.58 24.58
C ASP A 161 4.74 -3.99 24.10
N THR A 162 5.15 -5.22 24.37
CA THR A 162 6.46 -5.77 24.00
C THR A 162 6.48 -6.41 22.62
N THR A 163 5.42 -6.26 21.81
CA THR A 163 5.34 -6.96 20.53
C THR A 163 6.35 -6.41 19.50
N ASN A 164 7.24 -7.26 19.01
CA ASN A 164 8.15 -6.93 17.91
C ASN A 164 7.41 -7.01 16.59
N MET A 165 7.58 -6.03 15.71
CA MET A 165 6.76 -5.93 14.51
C MET A 165 7.55 -5.76 13.22
N VAL A 166 7.04 -6.43 12.18
CA VAL A 166 7.37 -6.18 10.78
C VAL A 166 6.17 -5.50 10.13
N ILE A 167 6.43 -4.50 9.29
CA ILE A 167 5.40 -3.91 8.42
C ILE A 167 5.63 -4.42 7.01
N HIS A 168 4.62 -5.08 6.43
CA HIS A 168 4.67 -5.69 5.11
C HIS A 168 3.59 -5.06 4.23
N GLY A 169 3.94 -4.55 3.04
CA GLY A 169 2.92 -4.07 2.10
C GLY A 169 3.18 -4.52 0.66
N ILE A 170 2.10 -4.63 -0.12
CA ILE A 170 2.13 -4.93 -1.57
C ILE A 170 1.58 -3.73 -2.36
N SER A 171 2.21 -3.36 -3.46
CA SER A 171 1.78 -2.30 -4.39
C SER A 171 1.58 -0.94 -3.69
N MET A 172 0.38 -0.37 -3.65
CA MET A 172 0.10 0.83 -2.83
C MET A 172 0.40 0.60 -1.35
N GLY A 173 0.19 -0.61 -0.83
CA GLY A 173 0.58 -0.99 0.51
C GLY A 173 2.10 -0.95 0.69
N ALA A 174 2.88 -1.35 -0.32
CA ALA A 174 4.33 -1.24 -0.30
C ALA A 174 4.79 0.22 -0.28
N ALA A 175 4.15 1.09 -1.07
CA ALA A 175 4.38 2.53 -1.00
C ALA A 175 4.03 3.09 0.39
N THR A 176 2.92 2.65 1.00
CA THR A 176 2.52 3.03 2.36
C THR A 176 3.54 2.56 3.40
N THR A 177 4.06 1.34 3.28
CA THR A 177 5.13 0.78 4.10
C THR A 177 6.39 1.66 4.02
N MET A 178 6.82 1.99 2.80
CA MET A 178 7.99 2.86 2.57
C MET A 178 7.77 4.27 3.11
N MET A 179 6.58 4.85 2.93
CA MET A 179 6.26 6.17 3.46
C MET A 179 6.21 6.20 4.99
N THR A 180 5.66 5.14 5.61
CA THR A 180 5.65 4.94 7.07
C THR A 180 7.06 4.80 7.62
N SER A 181 7.96 4.15 6.87
CA SER A 181 9.33 3.89 7.31
C SER A 181 10.18 5.14 7.57
N GLY A 182 9.76 6.29 7.04
CA GLY A 182 10.42 7.58 7.24
C GLY A 182 9.87 8.41 8.41
N GLU A 183 8.85 7.92 9.11
CA GLU A 183 8.25 8.57 10.29
C GLU A 183 9.03 8.26 11.58
N ASP A 184 8.69 8.98 12.66
CA ASP A 184 9.19 8.67 14.01
C ASP A 184 8.50 7.43 14.56
N LEU A 185 9.19 6.29 14.46
CA LEU A 185 8.63 4.99 14.78
C LEU A 185 9.02 4.52 16.19
N PRO A 186 8.13 3.82 16.90
CA PRO A 186 8.48 3.20 18.16
C PRO A 186 9.48 2.06 17.98
N GLU A 187 10.29 1.79 19.02
CA GLU A 187 11.36 0.78 18.99
C GLU A 187 10.89 -0.64 18.68
N ASN A 188 9.59 -0.90 18.83
CA ASN A 188 9.00 -2.20 18.59
C ASN A 188 8.85 -2.53 17.10
N ILE A 189 8.99 -1.55 16.20
CA ILE A 189 9.17 -1.80 14.76
C ILE A 189 10.61 -2.22 14.49
N LYS A 190 10.78 -3.38 13.85
CA LYS A 190 12.10 -3.97 13.66
C LYS A 190 12.57 -3.95 12.21
N CYS A 191 11.66 -4.14 11.26
CA CYS A 191 11.99 -4.15 9.84
C CYS A 191 10.76 -3.94 8.95
N PHE A 192 11.01 -3.77 7.66
CA PHE A 192 10.02 -3.57 6.62
C PHE A 192 10.17 -4.59 5.50
N VAL A 193 9.05 -4.99 4.91
CA VAL A 193 9.01 -5.71 3.64
C VAL A 193 8.09 -4.94 2.69
N GLU A 194 8.62 -4.54 1.55
CA GLU A 194 7.87 -3.86 0.51
C GLU A 194 7.94 -4.69 -0.77
N ASP A 195 6.79 -4.93 -1.37
CA ASP A 195 6.66 -5.67 -2.62
C ASP A 195 5.96 -4.80 -3.66
N CYS A 196 6.70 -4.48 -4.73
CA CYS A 196 6.29 -3.72 -5.89
C CYS A 196 5.73 -2.30 -5.63
N GLY A 197 6.30 -1.56 -4.67
CA GLY A 197 5.92 -0.18 -4.40
C GLY A 197 6.50 0.85 -5.38
N TYR A 198 5.86 2.02 -5.47
CA TYR A 198 6.25 3.12 -6.36
C TYR A 198 7.11 4.19 -5.68
N THR A 199 7.87 4.93 -6.49
CA THR A 199 8.79 6.01 -6.05
C THR A 199 8.07 7.25 -5.50
N SER A 200 7.00 7.67 -6.17
CA SER A 200 6.12 8.75 -5.73
C SER A 200 4.78 8.65 -6.45
N VAL A 201 3.73 9.26 -5.89
CA VAL A 201 2.42 9.35 -6.56
C VAL A 201 2.55 10.10 -7.89
N TRP A 202 3.40 11.13 -7.94
CA TRP A 202 3.72 11.83 -9.18
C TRP A 202 4.31 10.91 -10.24
N ASP A 203 5.34 10.13 -9.89
CA ASP A 203 6.02 9.25 -10.85
C ASP A 203 5.12 8.12 -11.33
N GLU A 204 4.32 7.55 -10.43
CA GLU A 204 3.33 6.53 -10.75
C GLU A 204 2.27 7.05 -11.72
N PHE A 205 1.58 8.14 -11.37
CA PHE A 205 0.57 8.70 -12.25
C PHE A 205 1.12 9.27 -13.55
N LYS A 206 2.36 9.77 -13.56
CA LYS A 206 3.06 10.16 -14.79
C LYS A 206 3.28 8.94 -15.70
N HIS A 207 3.68 7.81 -15.13
CA HIS A 207 3.87 6.57 -15.86
C HIS A 207 2.54 6.07 -16.44
N LYS A 208 1.52 5.92 -15.59
CA LYS A 208 0.16 5.49 -16.00
C LYS A 208 -0.44 6.40 -17.07
N LEU A 209 -0.32 7.72 -16.93
CA LEU A 209 -0.86 8.67 -17.90
C LEU A 209 -0.20 8.52 -19.28
N LYS A 210 1.11 8.24 -19.31
CA LYS A 210 1.84 8.02 -20.56
C LYS A 210 1.50 6.66 -21.17
N ASP A 211 1.53 5.60 -20.37
CA ASP A 211 1.48 4.23 -20.88
C ASP A 211 0.05 3.76 -21.20
N GLU A 212 -0.96 4.17 -20.42
CA GLU A 212 -2.35 3.80 -20.69
C GLU A 212 -3.05 4.76 -21.65
N TYR A 213 -2.75 6.06 -21.55
CA TYR A 213 -3.51 7.10 -22.28
C TYR A 213 -2.71 7.79 -23.37
N GLY A 214 -1.39 7.58 -23.44
CA GLY A 214 -0.52 8.31 -24.38
C GLY A 214 -0.46 9.81 -24.09
N LEU A 215 -0.84 10.25 -22.89
CA LEU A 215 -0.99 11.66 -22.54
C LEU A 215 0.27 12.19 -21.82
N PRO A 216 0.68 13.44 -22.08
CA PRO A 216 1.79 14.05 -21.37
C PRO A 216 1.39 14.44 -19.95
N ALA A 217 2.33 14.31 -19.01
CA ALA A 217 2.13 14.76 -17.62
C ALA A 217 1.81 16.25 -17.50
N PHE A 218 2.44 17.10 -18.32
CA PHE A 218 2.10 18.52 -18.36
C PHE A 218 1.05 18.78 -19.46
N PRO A 219 -0.04 19.51 -19.18
CA PRO A 219 -0.37 20.20 -17.92
C PRO A 219 -1.32 19.44 -16.98
N ILE A 220 -1.75 18.23 -17.34
CA ILE A 220 -2.80 17.47 -16.62
C ILE A 220 -2.37 17.19 -15.17
N LEU A 221 -1.22 16.56 -14.97
CA LEU A 221 -0.75 16.11 -13.65
C LEU A 221 -0.52 17.25 -12.65
N PRO A 222 0.08 18.41 -13.02
CA PRO A 222 0.10 19.58 -12.14
C PRO A 222 -1.29 20.04 -11.67
N VAL A 223 -2.27 20.04 -12.58
CA VAL A 223 -3.64 20.48 -12.27
C VAL A 223 -4.34 19.46 -11.37
N THR A 224 -4.23 18.16 -11.68
CA THR A 224 -4.73 17.09 -10.82
C THR A 224 -4.12 17.21 -9.43
N SER A 225 -2.79 17.34 -9.34
CA SER A 225 -2.06 17.46 -8.08
C SER A 225 -2.49 18.69 -7.26
N LEU A 226 -2.76 19.84 -7.91
CA LEU A 226 -3.26 21.03 -7.22
C LEU A 226 -4.70 20.81 -6.72
N TYR A 227 -5.54 20.17 -7.53
CA TYR A 227 -6.91 19.85 -7.15
C TYR A 227 -6.94 18.83 -5.98
N THR A 228 -6.04 17.84 -5.98
CA THR A 228 -5.83 16.92 -4.85
C THR A 228 -5.51 17.68 -3.58
N GLN A 229 -4.58 18.65 -3.61
CA GLN A 229 -4.27 19.48 -2.43
C GLN A 229 -5.51 20.19 -1.90
N MET A 230 -6.31 20.77 -2.78
CA MET A 230 -7.52 21.50 -2.40
C MET A 230 -8.61 20.60 -1.83
N LYS A 231 -8.66 19.32 -2.23
CA LYS A 231 -9.73 18.39 -1.87
C LYS A 231 -9.41 17.51 -0.68
N VAL A 232 -8.21 16.98 -0.62
CA VAL A 232 -7.80 15.98 0.37
C VAL A 232 -6.58 16.41 1.16
N ASP A 233 -6.11 17.64 0.99
CA ASP A 233 -5.01 18.24 1.75
C ASP A 233 -3.71 17.43 1.68
N TRP A 234 -3.40 16.97 0.47
CA TRP A 234 -2.06 16.59 0.06
C TRP A 234 -1.92 16.64 -1.47
N ASN A 235 -0.70 16.64 -1.99
CA ASN A 235 -0.40 16.69 -3.42
C ASN A 235 0.55 15.57 -3.89
N PHE A 236 0.63 15.37 -5.20
CA PHE A 236 1.38 14.24 -5.77
C PHE A 236 2.90 14.34 -5.58
N LYS A 237 3.43 15.55 -5.33
CA LYS A 237 4.86 15.75 -5.10
C LYS A 237 5.27 15.49 -3.65
N GLU A 238 4.41 15.83 -2.68
CA GLU A 238 4.69 15.52 -1.28
C GLU A 238 4.56 14.02 -0.98
N ALA A 239 3.63 13.34 -1.64
CA ALA A 239 3.41 11.90 -1.51
C ALA A 239 4.53 11.11 -2.20
N SER A 240 5.66 10.95 -1.50
CA SER A 240 6.87 10.33 -2.03
C SER A 240 7.46 9.28 -1.09
N SER A 241 7.40 8.02 -1.52
CA SER A 241 8.13 6.90 -0.91
C SER A 241 9.62 7.15 -0.94
N LEU A 242 10.13 7.70 -2.06
CA LEU A 242 11.55 8.00 -2.24
C LEU A 242 12.09 8.99 -1.21
N GLU A 243 11.35 10.05 -0.90
CA GLU A 243 11.79 11.02 0.13
C GLU A 243 11.67 10.46 1.55
N GLN A 244 10.69 9.59 1.82
CA GLN A 244 10.56 8.96 3.14
C GLN A 244 11.60 7.86 3.38
N ILE A 245 11.91 7.05 2.38
CA ILE A 245 12.94 6.00 2.49
C ILE A 245 14.31 6.56 2.86
N LYS A 246 14.66 7.76 2.37
CA LYS A 246 15.93 8.41 2.73
C LYS A 246 16.05 8.69 4.24
N LYS A 247 14.93 8.80 4.95
CA LYS A 247 14.87 8.99 6.40
C LYS A 247 14.83 7.66 7.17
N SER A 248 14.50 6.57 6.49
CA SER A 248 14.31 5.25 7.09
C SER A 248 15.61 4.65 7.60
N LYS A 249 15.65 4.34 8.89
CA LYS A 249 16.83 3.79 9.58
C LYS A 249 16.79 2.28 9.76
N LEU A 250 15.59 1.69 9.75
CA LEU A 250 15.43 0.26 10.00
C LEU A 250 15.65 -0.56 8.71
N PRO A 251 15.98 -1.86 8.84
CA PRO A 251 16.13 -2.77 7.71
C PRO A 251 14.89 -2.83 6.81
N MET A 252 15.11 -2.94 5.50
CA MET A 252 14.02 -3.10 4.52
C MET A 252 14.35 -4.13 3.45
N PHE A 253 13.40 -5.03 3.18
CA PHE A 253 13.48 -5.96 2.06
C PHE A 253 12.58 -5.47 0.92
N PHE A 254 13.17 -5.34 -0.26
CA PHE A 254 12.53 -4.90 -1.48
C PHE A 254 12.28 -6.12 -2.37
N ILE A 255 11.03 -6.32 -2.80
CA ILE A 255 10.61 -7.39 -3.71
C ILE A 255 9.98 -6.73 -4.94
N HIS A 256 10.35 -7.14 -6.15
CA HIS A 256 9.76 -6.59 -7.37
C HIS A 256 9.86 -7.53 -8.56
N GLY A 257 8.81 -7.66 -9.37
CA GLY A 257 8.88 -8.42 -10.63
C GLY A 257 9.64 -7.67 -11.75
N ASP A 258 10.41 -8.39 -12.58
CA ASP A 258 11.12 -7.77 -13.72
C ASP A 258 10.23 -7.51 -14.96
N LYS A 259 8.97 -7.98 -14.93
CA LYS A 259 7.93 -7.71 -15.94
C LYS A 259 6.82 -6.81 -15.42
N ASP A 260 7.03 -6.17 -14.28
CA ASP A 260 6.07 -5.19 -13.77
C ASP A 260 5.99 -3.98 -14.71
N THR A 261 4.85 -3.86 -15.38
CA THR A 261 4.51 -2.72 -16.26
C THR A 261 3.56 -1.74 -15.60
N TYR A 262 2.97 -2.11 -14.45
CA TYR A 262 2.08 -1.26 -13.68
C TYR A 262 2.89 -0.29 -12.82
N VAL A 263 3.75 -0.82 -11.93
CA VAL A 263 4.84 -0.09 -11.28
C VAL A 263 6.17 -0.55 -11.88
N PRO A 264 6.75 0.19 -12.83
CA PRO A 264 7.96 -0.24 -13.52
C PRO A 264 9.12 -0.60 -12.59
N THR A 265 9.83 -1.69 -12.90
CA THR A 265 10.98 -2.19 -12.11
C THR A 265 12.09 -1.16 -11.89
N TRP A 266 12.21 -0.13 -12.74
CA TRP A 266 13.18 0.95 -12.50
C TRP A 266 12.89 1.72 -11.20
N MET A 267 11.64 1.72 -10.72
CA MET A 267 11.25 2.39 -9.48
C MET A 267 11.91 1.75 -8.27
N VAL A 268 11.88 0.41 -8.14
CA VAL A 268 12.55 -0.27 -7.03
C VAL A 268 14.05 -0.05 -7.05
N ASN A 269 14.69 0.01 -8.22
CA ASN A 269 16.12 0.29 -8.31
C ASN A 269 16.48 1.65 -7.70
N LYS A 270 15.66 2.69 -7.96
CA LYS A 270 15.84 4.01 -7.35
C LYS A 270 15.57 4.01 -5.85
N LEU A 271 14.55 3.29 -5.40
CA LEU A 271 14.18 3.19 -3.98
C LEU A 271 15.26 2.45 -3.19
N TYR A 272 15.72 1.32 -3.71
CA TYR A 272 16.80 0.53 -3.14
C TYR A 272 18.09 1.35 -3.08
N GLU A 273 18.47 2.08 -4.13
CA GLU A 273 19.66 2.95 -4.12
C GLU A 273 19.55 4.05 -3.04
N ALA A 274 18.39 4.68 -2.91
CA ALA A 274 18.15 5.76 -1.95
C ALA A 274 18.10 5.29 -0.49
N LYS A 275 17.71 4.04 -0.22
CA LYS A 275 17.66 3.48 1.13
C LYS A 275 19.06 3.39 1.74
N GLN A 276 19.20 3.94 2.94
CA GLN A 276 20.42 3.83 3.74
C GLN A 276 20.34 2.67 4.74
N GLY A 277 21.49 2.21 5.22
CA GLY A 277 21.56 1.10 6.17
C GLY A 277 21.20 -0.25 5.55
N ASP A 278 20.77 -1.18 6.40
CA ASP A 278 20.48 -2.55 6.01
C ASP A 278 19.32 -2.63 5.01
N LYS A 279 19.56 -3.34 3.91
CA LYS A 279 18.60 -3.54 2.84
C LYS A 279 18.91 -4.80 2.05
N GLU A 280 17.88 -5.45 1.56
CA GLU A 280 17.97 -6.58 0.63
C GLU A 280 17.04 -6.33 -0.56
N LEU A 281 17.41 -6.81 -1.75
CA LEU A 281 16.60 -6.67 -2.96
C LEU A 281 16.47 -8.04 -3.62
N TRP A 282 15.23 -8.39 -3.95
CA TRP A 282 14.91 -9.54 -4.79
C TRP A 282 14.07 -9.10 -5.98
N VAL A 283 14.73 -9.02 -7.14
CA VAL A 283 14.04 -8.83 -8.41
C VAL A 283 13.66 -10.21 -8.96
N VAL A 284 12.36 -10.47 -9.08
CA VAL A 284 11.80 -11.78 -9.44
C VAL A 284 11.69 -11.90 -10.96
N PRO A 285 12.32 -12.91 -11.59
CA PRO A 285 12.35 -13.03 -13.04
C PRO A 285 10.99 -13.47 -13.59
N ASN A 286 10.55 -12.83 -14.68
CA ASN A 286 9.31 -13.09 -15.42
C ASN A 286 8.02 -12.88 -14.63
N VAL A 287 8.06 -12.09 -13.56
CA VAL A 287 6.90 -11.82 -12.70
C VAL A 287 6.32 -10.43 -12.99
N GLU A 288 5.00 -10.38 -13.13
CA GLU A 288 4.22 -9.15 -13.32
C GLU A 288 3.87 -8.48 -11.97
N HIS A 289 3.16 -7.35 -12.03
CA HIS A 289 2.79 -6.57 -10.85
C HIS A 289 2.04 -7.40 -9.81
N ALA A 290 2.48 -7.33 -8.54
CA ALA A 290 1.86 -8.00 -7.39
C ALA A 290 1.67 -9.53 -7.51
N ASN A 291 2.41 -10.20 -8.42
CA ASN A 291 2.32 -11.65 -8.61
C ASN A 291 3.47 -12.44 -7.97
N ALA A 292 4.46 -11.78 -7.37
CA ALA A 292 5.64 -12.45 -6.80
C ALA A 292 5.29 -13.54 -5.77
N TYR A 293 4.31 -13.30 -4.90
CA TYR A 293 3.84 -14.31 -3.95
C TYR A 293 3.20 -15.50 -4.66
N TRP A 294 2.41 -15.27 -5.72
CA TRP A 294 1.63 -16.31 -6.38
C TRP A 294 2.49 -17.15 -7.34
N ASP A 295 3.40 -16.51 -8.07
CA ASP A 295 4.24 -17.18 -9.07
C ASP A 295 5.44 -17.90 -8.44
N CYS A 296 5.87 -17.47 -7.25
CA CYS A 296 7.10 -17.92 -6.59
C CYS A 296 6.91 -18.15 -5.08
N THR A 297 5.78 -18.73 -4.66
CA THR A 297 5.35 -18.85 -3.25
C THR A 297 6.45 -19.37 -2.30
N ASP A 298 7.05 -20.53 -2.59
CA ASP A 298 8.07 -21.13 -1.71
C ASP A 298 9.29 -20.24 -1.54
N GLU A 299 9.75 -19.60 -2.63
CA GLU A 299 10.88 -18.68 -2.61
C GLU A 299 10.52 -17.38 -1.88
N TYR A 300 9.30 -16.88 -2.07
CA TYR A 300 8.78 -15.70 -1.39
C TYR A 300 8.71 -15.90 0.12
N VAL A 301 8.13 -17.01 0.56
CA VAL A 301 8.05 -17.40 1.98
C VAL A 301 9.44 -17.54 2.56
N THR A 302 10.33 -18.27 1.87
CA THR A 302 11.69 -18.53 2.34
C THR A 302 12.50 -17.24 2.49
N LYS A 303 12.51 -16.37 1.46
CA LYS A 303 13.27 -15.11 1.50
C LYS A 303 12.71 -14.13 2.51
N THR A 304 11.39 -13.99 2.59
CA THR A 304 10.73 -13.13 3.57
C THR A 304 11.06 -13.59 4.99
N ASN A 305 10.92 -14.89 5.28
CA ASN A 305 11.26 -15.44 6.59
C ASN A 305 12.74 -15.25 6.93
N ASN A 306 13.64 -15.55 5.99
CA ASN A 306 15.09 -15.38 6.18
C ASN A 306 15.49 -13.93 6.43
N PHE A 307 14.83 -12.97 5.80
CA PHE A 307 15.07 -11.55 6.04
C PHE A 307 14.52 -11.14 7.42
N VAL A 308 13.24 -11.39 7.68
CA VAL A 308 12.56 -10.92 8.89
C VAL A 308 13.17 -11.52 10.16
N SER A 309 13.51 -12.81 10.14
CA SER A 309 14.11 -13.52 11.27
C SER A 309 15.52 -13.03 11.64
N LYS A 310 16.18 -12.22 10.80
CA LYS A 310 17.45 -11.55 11.18
C LYS A 310 17.23 -10.41 12.19
N TYR A 311 16.02 -9.86 12.23
CA TYR A 311 15.72 -8.61 12.93
C TYR A 311 14.63 -8.75 14.00
N ILE A 312 13.77 -9.76 13.86
CA ILE A 312 12.72 -10.10 14.83
C ILE A 312 13.10 -11.42 15.50
N ASN A 313 13.51 -11.33 16.77
CA ASN A 313 13.76 -12.46 17.67
C ASN A 313 12.55 -12.64 18.58
#